data_AF-A0A0D0D6W2-F1
#
_entry.id   AF-A0A0D0D6W2-F1
#
_cell.length_a   1.000
_cell.length_b   1.000
_cell.length_c   1.000
_cell.angle_alpha   90.00
_cell.angle_beta   90.00
_cell.angle_gamma   90.00
#
_symmetry.space_group_name_H-M   'P 1'
#
loop_
_entity.id
_entity.type
_entity.pdbx_description
1 polymer ?
#
loop_
_entity_poly.entity_id
_entity_poly.type
_entity_poly.pdbx_seq_one_letter_code
_entity_poly.pdbx_strand_id
1 'polypeptide(L)'
;FLKLVSSLPKCHISLIIWLCTTHIALNKHLHHIKKSDSPLCPYCNKIETVEHYLTSCPQYTHEPHILSNMLRRRAGSVSFLLTQPKAIKSLIIFVNSSGRLKETFGNVYPK
;
A
#
# COMPACT_ATOMS: atom_id res chain seq x y z
N PHE A 1 4.26 -15.70 7.40
CA PHE A 1 4.61 -15.00 6.15
C PHE A 1 4.95 -15.96 5.02
N LEU A 2 6.05 -16.72 5.05
CA LEU A 2 6.50 -17.57 3.92
C LEU A 2 5.44 -18.50 3.30
N LYS A 3 4.63 -19.20 4.12
CA LYS A 3 3.51 -20.06 3.64
C LYS A 3 2.40 -19.31 2.90
N LEU A 4 2.24 -18.02 3.18
CA LEU A 4 1.26 -17.15 2.51
C LEU A 4 1.79 -16.66 1.18
N VAL A 5 3.08 -16.35 1.14
CA VAL A 5 3.76 -15.80 -0.03
C VAL A 5 3.92 -16.87 -1.12
N SER A 6 4.09 -18.15 -0.75
CA SER A 6 4.31 -19.25 -1.68
C SER A 6 3.15 -19.54 -2.66
N SER A 7 1.93 -19.11 -2.36
CA SER A 7 0.76 -19.30 -3.23
C SER A 7 0.42 -18.07 -4.10
N LEU A 8 1.14 -16.96 -3.92
CA LEU A 8 0.85 -15.69 -4.60
C LEU A 8 1.70 -15.52 -5.87
N PRO A 9 1.19 -14.79 -6.88
CA PRO A 9 2.01 -14.30 -7.98
C PRO A 9 3.19 -13.46 -7.49
N LYS A 10 4.35 -13.56 -8.17
CA LYS A 10 5.57 -12.80 -7.84
C LYS A 10 5.32 -11.30 -7.68
N CYS A 11 4.46 -10.71 -8.51
CA CYS A 11 4.11 -9.29 -8.42
C CYS A 11 3.42 -8.92 -7.09
N HIS A 12 2.52 -9.77 -6.58
CA HIS A 12 1.84 -9.54 -5.30
C HIS A 12 2.82 -9.65 -4.13
N ILE A 13 3.73 -10.61 -4.21
CA ILE A 13 4.78 -10.82 -3.23
C ILE A 13 5.66 -9.57 -3.11
N SER A 14 6.18 -9.08 -4.24
CA SER A 14 7.02 -7.89 -4.28
C SER A 14 6.29 -6.66 -3.71
N LEU A 15 5.04 -6.44 -4.11
CA LEU A 15 4.22 -5.34 -3.60
C LEU A 15 4.07 -5.39 -2.09
N ILE A 16 3.74 -6.56 -1.53
CA ILE A 16 3.57 -6.74 -0.08
C ILE A 16 4.89 -6.48 0.65
N ILE A 17 6.00 -7.02 0.15
CA ILE A 17 7.33 -6.81 0.75
C ILE A 17 7.69 -5.32 0.75
N TRP A 18 7.49 -4.63 -0.37
CA TRP A 18 7.81 -3.20 -0.51
C TRP A 18 6.94 -2.33 0.41
N LEU A 19 5.67 -2.67 0.57
CA LEU A 19 4.79 -2.00 1.53
C LEU A 19 5.24 -2.23 2.98
N CYS A 20 5.60 -3.47 3.35
CA CYS A 20 6.07 -3.82 4.69
C CYS A 20 7.40 -3.14 5.06
N THR A 21 8.33 -3.04 4.11
CA THR A 21 9.65 -2.44 4.34
C THR A 21 9.67 -0.94 4.07
N THR A 22 8.56 -0.35 3.61
CA THR A 22 8.45 1.06 3.21
C THR A 22 9.36 1.48 2.04
N HIS A 23 9.97 0.52 1.34
CA HIS A 23 10.74 0.73 0.12
C HIS A 23 9.79 0.79 -1.08
N ILE A 24 8.86 1.74 -1.08
CA ILE A 24 7.84 1.85 -2.12
C ILE A 24 7.82 3.26 -2.72
N ALA A 25 7.36 3.38 -3.96
CA ALA A 25 7.28 4.64 -4.71
C ALA A 25 6.18 5.59 -4.17
N LEU A 26 6.28 5.94 -2.89
CA LEU A 26 5.52 6.99 -2.22
C LEU A 26 6.47 8.14 -1.86
N ASN A 27 5.95 9.35 -1.82
CA ASN A 27 6.78 10.57 -1.77
C ASN A 27 7.69 10.64 -0.54
N LYS A 28 7.31 10.08 0.62
CA LYS A 28 8.23 9.99 1.77
C LYS A 28 9.51 9.24 1.43
N HIS A 29 9.38 8.06 0.81
CA HIS A 29 10.53 7.24 0.43
C HIS A 29 11.29 7.87 -0.74
N LEU A 30 10.57 8.33 -1.77
CA LEU A 30 11.17 8.98 -2.94
C LEU A 30 11.98 10.22 -2.56
N HIS A 31 11.48 11.05 -1.65
CA HIS A 31 12.21 12.21 -1.13
C HIS A 31 13.48 11.79 -0.37
N HIS A 32 13.39 10.74 0.46
CA HIS A 32 14.56 10.21 1.17
C HIS A 32 15.68 9.75 0.22
N ILE A 33 15.34 9.20 -0.95
CA ILE A 33 16.30 8.79 -1.99
C ILE A 33 16.55 9.87 -3.05
N LYS A 34 16.10 11.12 -2.82
CA LYS A 34 16.27 12.27 -3.73
C LYS A 34 15.66 12.06 -5.13
N LYS A 35 14.54 11.33 -5.21
CA LYS A 35 13.74 11.10 -6.43
C LYS A 35 12.42 11.89 -6.46
N SER A 36 12.09 12.58 -5.37
CA SER A 36 10.96 13.52 -5.29
C SER A 36 11.43 14.78 -4.58
N ASP A 37 10.97 15.93 -5.06
CA ASP A 37 11.30 17.25 -4.47
C ASP A 37 10.61 17.46 -3.11
N SER A 38 9.55 16.70 -2.83
CA SER A 38 8.76 16.83 -1.61
C SER A 38 8.33 15.47 -1.06
N PRO A 39 8.30 15.29 0.28
CA PRO A 39 7.76 14.09 0.92
C PRO A 39 6.23 14.08 1.02
N LEU A 40 5.57 15.14 0.56
CA LEU A 40 4.14 15.38 0.76
C LEU A 40 3.29 14.65 -0.27
N CYS A 41 2.10 14.22 0.16
CA CYS A 41 1.06 13.67 -0.68
C CYS A 41 0.51 14.75 -1.60
N PRO A 42 0.37 14.49 -2.92
CA PRO A 42 -0.07 15.48 -3.88
C PRO A 42 -1.52 15.95 -3.66
N TYR A 43 -2.32 15.21 -2.89
CA TYR A 43 -3.76 15.50 -2.73
C TYR A 43 -4.14 16.18 -1.42
N CYS A 44 -3.41 15.92 -0.33
CA CYS A 44 -3.80 16.40 1.00
C CYS A 44 -2.65 17.01 1.80
N ASN A 45 -1.50 17.23 1.18
CA ASN A 45 -0.35 17.95 1.75
C ASN A 45 0.20 17.37 3.07
N LYS A 46 -0.08 16.09 3.38
CA LYS A 46 0.50 15.33 4.50
C LYS A 46 1.65 14.48 3.99
N ILE A 47 2.60 14.11 4.85
CA ILE A 47 3.70 13.21 4.46
C ILE A 47 3.13 11.89 3.91
N GLU A 48 3.51 11.53 2.68
CA GLU A 48 2.98 10.34 2.00
C GLU A 48 3.70 9.07 2.49
N THR A 49 3.31 8.60 3.67
CA THR A 49 3.76 7.32 4.23
C THR A 49 2.89 6.16 3.74
N VAL A 50 3.36 4.92 3.91
CA VAL A 50 2.53 3.72 3.65
C VAL A 50 1.25 3.74 4.49
N GLU A 51 1.36 4.10 5.77
CA GLU A 51 0.22 4.24 6.66
C GLU A 51 -0.76 5.32 6.16
N HIS A 52 -0.23 6.47 5.74
CA HIS A 52 -1.04 7.55 5.19
C HIS A 52 -1.82 7.08 3.95
N TYR A 53 -1.08 6.52 2.99
CA TYR A 53 -1.62 5.97 1.75
C TYR A 53 -2.74 4.96 2.00
N LEU A 54 -2.53 4.00 2.91
CA LEU A 54 -3.48 2.90 3.13
C LEU A 54 -4.68 3.26 4.03
N THR A 55 -4.57 4.25 4.92
CA THR A 55 -5.57 4.44 6.00
C THR A 55 -6.21 5.83 6.08
N SER A 56 -5.50 6.89 5.66
CA SER A 56 -5.89 8.27 6.01
C SER A 56 -5.86 9.27 4.86
N CYS A 57 -5.41 8.87 3.66
CA CYS A 57 -5.42 9.75 2.51
C CYS A 57 -6.82 9.85 1.89
N PRO A 58 -7.51 11.01 1.96
CA PRO A 58 -8.90 11.13 1.54
C PRO A 58 -9.10 10.81 0.05
N GLN A 59 -8.10 11.10 -0.79
CA GLN A 59 -8.17 10.85 -2.23
C GLN A 59 -8.10 9.36 -2.56
N TYR A 60 -7.18 8.62 -1.94
CA TYR A 60 -7.05 7.19 -2.18
C TYR A 60 -8.14 6.40 -1.44
N THR A 61 -8.64 6.93 -0.32
CA THR A 61 -9.66 6.28 0.50
C THR A 61 -11.10 6.58 0.08
N HIS A 62 -11.33 7.13 -1.11
CA HIS A 62 -12.70 7.40 -1.58
C HIS A 62 -13.51 6.10 -1.81
N GLU A 63 -12.86 4.96 -2.12
CA GLU A 63 -13.49 3.61 -2.08
C GLU A 63 -12.61 2.42 -1.57
N PRO A 64 -12.24 2.35 -0.28
CA PRO A 64 -11.76 1.09 0.32
C PRO A 64 -12.36 0.86 1.71
N HIS A 65 -13.69 0.83 1.80
CA HIS A 65 -14.40 0.62 3.06
C HIS A 65 -13.93 -0.64 3.79
N ILE A 66 -13.58 -1.71 3.09
CA ILE A 66 -13.15 -2.97 3.71
C ILE A 66 -11.70 -2.88 4.21
N LEU A 67 -10.77 -2.42 3.36
CA LEU A 67 -9.36 -2.36 3.73
C LEU A 67 -9.13 -1.28 4.80
N SER A 68 -9.67 -0.07 4.62
CA SER A 68 -9.53 1.01 5.59
C SER A 68 -10.19 0.65 6.93
N ASN A 69 -11.38 0.02 6.95
CA ASN A 69 -11.98 -0.44 8.21
C ASN A 69 -11.18 -1.58 8.85
N MET A 70 -10.66 -2.53 8.08
CA MET A 70 -9.79 -3.61 8.59
C MET A 70 -8.49 -3.04 9.18
N LEU A 71 -7.89 -2.06 8.51
CA LEU A 71 -6.66 -1.39 8.94
C LEU A 71 -6.90 -0.53 10.17
N ARG A 72 -7.98 0.25 10.20
CA ARG A 72 -8.37 1.09 11.34
C ARG A 72 -8.68 0.27 12.60
N ARG A 73 -9.30 -0.91 12.47
CA ARG A 73 -9.60 -1.81 13.60
C ARG A 73 -8.38 -2.58 14.13
N ARG A 74 -7.29 -2.67 13.36
CA ARG A 74 -6.06 -3.41 13.71
C ARG A 74 -4.82 -2.52 13.59
N ALA A 75 -4.96 -1.26 13.97
CA ALA A 75 -3.99 -0.17 13.79
C ALA A 75 -2.57 -0.40 14.37
N GLY A 76 -2.32 -1.51 15.06
CA GLY A 76 -1.04 -1.78 15.74
C GLY A 76 0.15 -2.05 14.82
N SER A 77 -0.03 -2.50 13.57
CA SER A 77 0.99 -2.33 12.53
C SER A 77 0.43 -2.66 11.15
N VAL A 78 0.62 -1.75 10.20
CA VAL A 78 0.39 -1.97 8.78
C VAL A 78 1.05 -3.28 8.33
N SER A 79 2.28 -3.53 8.79
CA SER A 79 3.04 -4.75 8.50
C SER A 79 2.32 -6.03 8.91
N PHE A 80 1.69 -6.07 10.10
CA PHE A 80 0.94 -7.25 10.54
C PHE A 80 -0.24 -7.55 9.62
N LEU A 81 -0.92 -6.53 9.12
CA LEU A 81 -2.09 -6.69 8.27
C LEU A 81 -1.74 -7.12 6.85
N LEU A 82 -0.60 -6.64 6.34
CA LEU A 82 -0.03 -7.06 5.06
C LEU A 82 0.40 -8.54 5.07
N THR A 83 0.48 -9.18 6.23
CA THR A 83 0.75 -10.62 6.37
C THR A 83 -0.51 -11.50 6.54
N GLN A 84 -1.72 -10.93 6.42
CA GLN A 84 -2.95 -11.70 6.57
C GLN A 84 -3.54 -12.10 5.21
N PRO A 85 -3.81 -13.40 4.96
CA PRO A 85 -4.39 -13.86 3.70
C PRO A 85 -5.68 -13.13 3.31
N LYS A 86 -6.56 -12.90 4.29
CA LYS A 86 -7.84 -12.21 4.10
C LYS A 86 -7.66 -10.73 3.70
N ALA A 87 -6.55 -10.10 4.06
CA ALA A 87 -6.28 -8.70 3.76
C ALA A 87 -5.61 -8.50 2.39
N ILE A 88 -4.91 -9.51 1.86
CA ILE A 88 -4.17 -9.39 0.59
C ILE A 88 -5.11 -9.08 -0.56
N LYS A 89 -6.22 -9.80 -0.72
CA LYS A 89 -7.17 -9.53 -1.82
C LYS A 89 -7.66 -8.08 -1.78
N SER A 90 -8.06 -7.59 -0.60
CA SER A 90 -8.52 -6.22 -0.41
C SER A 90 -7.40 -5.19 -0.66
N LEU A 91 -6.16 -5.52 -0.29
CA LEU A 91 -4.99 -4.69 -0.57
C LEU A 91 -4.72 -4.57 -2.07
N ILE A 92 -4.76 -5.69 -2.81
CA ILE A 92 -4.53 -5.70 -4.26
C ILE A 92 -5.59 -4.87 -4.97
N ILE A 93 -6.87 -5.05 -4.61
CA ILE A 93 -7.97 -4.24 -5.16
C ILE A 93 -7.75 -2.75 -4.88
N PHE A 94 -7.37 -2.40 -3.65
CA PHE A 94 -7.09 -1.01 -3.26
C PHE A 94 -5.92 -0.41 -4.04
N VAL A 95 -4.81 -1.14 -4.17
CA VAL A 95 -3.64 -0.66 -4.92
C VAL A 95 -3.96 -0.46 -6.39
N ASN A 96 -4.78 -1.34 -6.96
CA ASN A 96 -5.21 -1.22 -8.35
C ASN A 96 -6.22 -0.08 -8.56
N SER A 97 -7.16 0.14 -7.62
CA SER A 97 -8.15 1.22 -7.71
C SER A 97 -7.57 2.60 -7.45
N SER A 98 -6.57 2.71 -6.56
CA SER A 98 -5.92 3.98 -6.26
C SER A 98 -5.07 4.50 -7.43
N GLY A 99 -4.59 3.61 -8.30
CA GLY A 99 -3.70 3.92 -9.42
C GLY A 99 -2.31 4.43 -9.03
N ARG A 100 -2.05 4.74 -7.74
CA ARG A 100 -0.83 5.43 -7.28
C ARG A 100 0.45 4.65 -7.60
N LEU A 101 0.37 3.32 -7.58
CA LEU A 101 1.52 2.43 -7.76
C LEU A 101 1.54 1.75 -9.14
N LYS A 102 0.67 2.18 -10.06
CA LYS A 102 0.53 1.59 -11.39
C LYS A 102 1.80 1.74 -12.23
N GLU A 103 2.54 2.82 -12.06
CA GLU A 103 3.82 3.03 -12.75
C GLU A 103 4.90 2.03 -12.31
N THR A 104 4.90 1.64 -11.02
CA THR A 104 5.90 0.72 -10.46
C THR A 104 5.53 -0.75 -10.64
N PHE A 105 4.25 -1.11 -10.47
CA PHE A 105 3.80 -2.51 -10.45
C PHE A 105 2.88 -2.90 -11.60
N GLY A 106 2.50 -1.97 -12.48
CA GLY A 106 1.49 -2.21 -13.52
C GLY A 106 0.08 -2.38 -12.95
N ASN A 107 -0.83 -2.95 -13.75
CA ASN A 107 -2.14 -3.37 -13.26
C ASN A 107 -1.98 -4.64 -12.41
N VAL A 108 -2.41 -4.59 -11.16
CA VAL A 108 -2.31 -5.71 -10.21
C VAL A 108 -3.69 -6.32 -10.04
N TYR A 109 -3.91 -7.52 -10.61
CA TYR A 109 -5.22 -8.17 -10.59
C TYR A 109 -5.38 -9.11 -9.39
N PRO A 110 -6.50 -9.06 -8.66
CA PRO A 110 -6.76 -10.02 -7.60
C PRO A 110 -6.85 -11.43 -8.20
N LYS A 111 -6.13 -12.39 -7.61
CA LYS A 111 -6.20 -13.81 -7.95
C LYS A 111 -7.25 -14.52 -7.09
#